data_AF-A0A9D4T9G0-F1
#
_entry.id   AF-A0A9D4T9G0-F1
#
_cell.length_a   1.000
_cell.length_b   1.000
_cell.length_c   1.000
_cell.angle_alpha   90.00
_cell.angle_beta   90.00
_cell.angle_gamma   90.00
#
_symmetry.space_group_name_H-M   'P 1'
#
loop_
_entity.id
_entity.type
_entity.pdbx_description
1 polymer ?
#
loop_
_entity_poly.entity_id
_entity_poly.type
_entity_poly.pdbx_seq_one_letter_code
_entity_poly.pdbx_strand_id
1 'polypeptide(L)'
;MDLRRLTRSDLLLLCDELGVDVDKNMKKPAIQKAIKESENDDESIRIAWEVLQDAQKRELEREERLREHERQQQKHEKEMAEIQVEILKSRAAAGIEGDNLVRPSDVEPCRMDQWIKPYKMGEDIALFLVHFERTCESRKIECE
;
A
#
# COMPACT_ATOMS: atom_id res chain seq x y z
N MET A 1 15.36 25.44 -24.88
CA MET A 1 15.31 23.96 -24.89
C MET A 1 15.53 23.46 -26.33
N ASP A 2 16.13 22.27 -26.54
CA ASP A 2 16.38 21.75 -27.91
C ASP A 2 15.38 20.66 -28.34
N LEU A 3 14.43 21.03 -29.19
CA LEU A 3 13.40 20.13 -29.77
C LEU A 3 13.99 19.02 -30.66
N ARG A 4 15.24 19.13 -31.11
CA ARG A 4 15.89 18.12 -31.97
C ARG A 4 16.17 16.82 -31.22
N ARG A 5 16.43 16.95 -29.91
CA ARG A 5 16.79 15.83 -29.01
C ARG A 5 15.58 15.01 -28.58
N LEU A 6 14.38 15.60 -28.61
CA LEU A 6 13.13 14.93 -28.25
C LEU A 6 12.80 13.80 -29.22
N THR A 7 12.17 12.73 -28.73
CA THR A 7 11.61 11.70 -29.60
C THR A 7 10.35 12.21 -30.29
N ARG A 8 9.85 11.48 -31.28
CA ARG A 8 8.59 11.84 -31.94
C ARG A 8 7.42 11.82 -30.95
N SER A 9 7.39 10.84 -30.05
CA SER A 9 6.36 10.70 -29.03
C SER A 9 6.39 11.87 -28.05
N ASP A 10 7.58 12.26 -27.59
CA ASP A 10 7.76 13.41 -26.70
C ASP A 10 7.28 14.72 -27.34
N LEU A 11 7.54 14.89 -28.64
CA LEU A 11 7.06 16.06 -29.39
C LEU A 11 5.54 16.10 -29.52
N LEU A 12 4.89 14.94 -29.65
CA LEU A 12 3.41 14.89 -29.66
C LEU A 12 2.83 15.22 -28.29
N LEU A 13 3.40 14.69 -27.20
CA LEU A 13 2.99 15.04 -25.84
C LEU A 13 3.19 16.53 -25.57
N LEU A 14 4.30 17.10 -26.05
CA LEU A 14 4.56 18.53 -25.93
C LEU A 14 3.56 19.37 -26.75
N CYS A 15 3.15 18.91 -27.93
CA CYS A 15 2.08 19.55 -28.69
C CYS A 15 0.74 19.52 -27.94
N ASP A 16 0.39 18.37 -27.35
CA ASP A 16 -0.84 18.22 -26.56
C ASP A 16 -0.85 19.19 -25.37
N GLU A 17 0.28 19.33 -24.66
CA GLU A 17 0.42 20.26 -23.52
C GLU A 17 0.38 21.74 -23.95
N LEU A 18 1.01 22.07 -25.07
CA LEU A 18 1.04 23.43 -25.62
C LEU A 18 -0.24 23.80 -26.39
N GLY A 19 -1.20 22.88 -26.53
CA GLY A 19 -2.43 23.07 -27.31
C GLY A 19 -2.20 23.24 -28.82
N VAL A 20 -1.09 22.72 -29.35
CA VAL A 20 -0.76 22.79 -30.78
C VAL A 20 -1.37 21.58 -31.49
N ASP A 21 -2.39 21.82 -32.31
CA ASP A 21 -3.03 20.76 -33.09
C ASP A 21 -2.09 20.22 -34.18
N VAL A 22 -1.68 18.96 -34.04
CA VAL A 22 -0.81 18.25 -34.99
C VAL A 22 -1.37 16.86 -35.27
N ASP A 23 -1.35 16.45 -36.54
CA ASP A 23 -1.77 15.10 -36.91
C ASP A 23 -0.75 14.06 -36.37
N LYS A 24 -1.29 13.01 -35.73
CA LYS A 24 -0.54 11.88 -35.16
C LYS A 24 0.24 11.08 -36.19
N ASN A 25 0.12 11.35 -37.49
CA ASN A 25 0.89 10.76 -38.58
C ASN A 25 2.00 11.69 -39.12
N MET A 26 2.08 12.94 -38.63
CA MET A 26 3.12 13.88 -39.06
C MET A 26 4.52 13.36 -38.75
N LYS A 27 5.46 13.66 -39.66
CA LYS A 27 6.88 13.34 -39.47
C LYS A 27 7.47 14.27 -38.40
N LYS A 28 8.43 13.75 -37.61
CA LYS A 28 9.18 14.49 -36.58
C LYS A 28 9.57 15.93 -36.96
N PRO A 29 10.20 16.21 -38.12
CA PRO A 29 10.58 17.57 -38.50
C PRO A 29 9.38 18.50 -38.72
N ALA A 30 8.23 17.97 -39.19
CA ALA A 30 7.02 18.77 -39.37
C ALA A 30 6.41 19.16 -38.02
N ILE A 31 6.43 18.25 -37.03
CA ILE A 31 5.98 18.53 -35.66
C ILE A 31 6.88 19.59 -35.01
N GLN A 32 8.21 19.47 -35.14
CA GLN A 32 9.16 20.48 -34.65
C GLN A 32 8.93 21.85 -35.28
N LYS A 33 8.57 21.88 -36.57
CA LYS A 33 8.25 23.12 -37.26
C LYS A 33 6.95 23.74 -36.71
N ALA A 34 5.90 22.93 -36.53
CA ALA A 34 4.63 23.38 -35.96
C ALA A 34 4.79 23.99 -34.56
N ILE A 35 5.61 23.38 -33.69
CA ILE A 35 5.89 23.93 -32.35
C ILE A 35 6.61 25.29 -32.46
N LYS A 36 7.59 25.41 -33.37
CA LYS A 36 8.34 26.66 -33.57
C LYS A 36 7.53 27.78 -34.21
N GLU A 37 6.54 27.43 -35.01
CA GLU A 37 5.62 28.36 -35.65
C GLU A 37 4.39 28.66 -34.79
N SER A 38 4.29 28.03 -33.61
CA SER A 38 3.21 28.30 -32.65
C SER A 38 3.39 29.67 -31.98
N GLU A 39 2.30 30.19 -31.42
CA GLU A 39 2.30 31.46 -30.67
C GLU A 39 2.98 31.34 -29.29
N ASN A 40 3.47 30.15 -28.92
CA ASN A 40 4.15 29.91 -27.66
C ASN A 40 5.60 30.40 -27.73
N ASP A 41 6.02 31.16 -26.72
CA ASP A 41 7.41 31.58 -26.57
C ASP A 41 8.30 30.42 -26.07
N ASP A 42 9.62 30.61 -26.21
CA ASP A 42 10.62 29.60 -25.82
C ASP A 42 10.62 29.24 -24.32
N GLU A 43 10.09 30.12 -23.46
CA GLU A 43 9.94 29.85 -22.03
C GLU A 43 8.70 29.00 -21.77
N SER A 44 7.57 29.33 -22.40
CA SER A 44 6.34 28.51 -22.36
C SER A 44 6.60 27.07 -22.83
N ILE A 45 7.36 26.90 -23.92
CA ILE A 45 7.77 25.58 -24.44
C ILE A 45 8.63 24.82 -23.41
N ARG A 46 9.52 25.53 -22.70
CA ARG A 46 10.38 24.94 -21.68
C ARG A 46 9.58 24.49 -20.46
N ILE A 47 8.68 25.33 -19.98
CA ILE A 47 7.82 25.04 -18.82
C ILE A 47 6.95 23.81 -19.12
N ALA A 48 6.30 23.77 -20.28
CA ALA A 48 5.49 22.62 -20.69
C ALA A 48 6.32 21.32 -20.70
N TRP A 49 7.57 21.39 -21.18
CA TRP A 49 8.46 20.25 -21.14
C TRP A 49 8.86 19.83 -19.72
N GLU A 50 9.17 20.78 -18.84
CA GLU A 50 9.49 20.49 -17.44
C GLU A 50 8.32 19.80 -16.73
N VAL A 51 7.09 20.25 -16.97
CA VAL A 51 5.87 19.60 -16.46
C VAL A 51 5.77 18.14 -16.92
N LEU A 52 6.03 17.87 -18.20
CA LEU A 52 6.01 16.51 -18.74
C LEU A 52 7.10 15.62 -18.12
N GLN A 53 8.31 16.15 -17.91
CA GLN A 53 9.40 15.41 -17.26
C GLN A 53 9.06 15.09 -15.81
N ASP A 54 8.48 16.04 -15.09
CA ASP A 54 8.03 15.86 -13.71
C ASP A 54 6.94 14.80 -13.61
N ALA A 55 5.96 14.83 -14.52
CA ALA A 55 4.90 13.83 -14.58
C ALA A 55 5.47 12.43 -14.84
N GLN A 56 6.39 12.29 -15.80
CA GLN A 56 7.04 11.02 -16.11
C GLN A 56 7.85 10.49 -14.92
N LYS A 57 8.60 11.35 -14.23
CA LYS A 57 9.36 10.97 -13.04
C LYS A 57 8.45 10.48 -11.92
N ARG A 58 7.36 11.20 -11.64
CA ARG A 58 6.39 10.81 -10.60
C ARG A 58 5.72 9.48 -10.92
N GLU A 59 5.45 9.21 -12.19
CA GLU A 59 4.86 7.94 -12.60
C GLU A 59 5.83 6.77 -12.40
N LEU A 60 7.11 6.96 -12.77
CA LEU A 60 8.15 5.97 -12.52
C LEU A 60 8.30 5.68 -11.01
N GLU A 61 8.33 6.73 -10.18
CA GLU A 61 8.40 6.57 -8.72
C GLU A 61 7.18 5.84 -8.14
N ARG A 62 5.98 6.05 -8.70
CA ARG A 62 4.78 5.29 -8.30
C ARG A 62 4.90 3.82 -8.67
N GLU A 63 5.35 3.52 -9.88
CA GLU A 63 5.52 2.15 -10.35
C GLU A 63 6.57 1.40 -9.52
N GLU A 64 7.69 2.05 -9.18
CA GLU A 64 8.70 1.47 -8.30
C GLU A 64 8.15 1.19 -6.90
N ARG A 65 7.38 2.11 -6.31
CA ARG A 65 6.72 1.89 -5.01
C ARG A 65 5.73 0.72 -5.05
N LEU A 66 4.96 0.60 -6.13
CA LEU A 66 4.02 -0.52 -6.31
C LEU A 66 4.76 -1.86 -6.40
N ARG A 67 5.85 -1.92 -7.17
CA ARG A 67 6.69 -3.12 -7.29
C ARG A 67 7.36 -3.50 -5.96
N GLU A 68 7.81 -2.52 -5.18
CA GLU A 68 8.36 -2.78 -3.84
C GLU A 68 7.28 -3.31 -2.89
N HIS A 69 6.09 -2.71 -2.89
CA HIS A 69 4.97 -3.19 -2.08
C HIS A 69 4.56 -4.62 -2.44
N GLU A 70 4.46 -4.95 -3.73
CA GLU A 70 4.17 -6.30 -4.19
C GLU A 70 5.24 -7.31 -3.75
N ARG A 71 6.53 -6.95 -3.84
CA ARG A 71 7.63 -7.79 -3.34
C ARG A 71 7.54 -8.02 -1.83
N GLN A 72 7.17 -6.99 -1.06
CA GLN A 72 7.00 -7.11 0.38
C GLN A 72 5.80 -8.00 0.74
N GLN A 73 4.68 -7.87 0.04
CA GLN A 73 3.52 -8.74 0.21
C GLN A 73 3.86 -10.19 -0.10
N GLN A 74 4.50 -10.47 -1.23
CA GLN A 74 4.93 -11.82 -1.58
C GLN A 74 5.89 -12.42 -0.55
N LYS A 75 6.81 -11.61 -0.02
CA LYS A 75 7.73 -12.05 1.04
C LYS A 75 6.97 -12.40 2.32
N HIS A 76 6.03 -11.56 2.74
CA HIS A 76 5.22 -11.79 3.93
C HIS A 76 4.32 -13.03 3.78
N GLU A 77 3.68 -13.21 2.62
CA GLU A 77 2.89 -14.40 2.32
C GLU A 77 3.72 -15.67 2.38
N LYS A 78 4.95 -15.63 1.85
CA LYS A 78 5.87 -16.76 1.90
C LYS A 78 6.30 -17.09 3.34
N GLU A 79 6.64 -16.08 4.13
CA GLU A 79 6.99 -16.26 5.55
C GLU A 79 5.81 -16.87 6.33
N MET A 80 4.59 -16.38 6.11
CA MET A 80 3.39 -16.94 6.74
C MET A 80 3.13 -18.39 6.31
N ALA A 81 3.36 -18.73 5.04
CA ALA A 81 3.24 -20.09 4.54
C ALA A 81 4.31 -21.02 5.14
N GLU A 82 5.55 -20.55 5.27
CA GLU A 82 6.65 -21.30 5.90
C GLU A 82 6.34 -21.58 7.39
N ILE A 83 5.81 -20.60 8.12
CA ILE A 83 5.37 -20.77 9.52
C ILE A 83 4.23 -21.79 9.62
N GLN A 84 3.23 -21.72 8.74
CA GLN A 84 2.12 -22.68 8.73
C GLN A 84 2.62 -24.11 8.49
N VAL A 85 3.55 -24.29 7.53
CA VAL A 85 4.17 -25.59 7.27
C VAL A 85 4.93 -26.11 8.49
N GLU A 86 5.67 -25.25 9.19
CA GLU A 86 6.43 -25.64 10.38
C GLU A 86 5.52 -26.03 11.56
N ILE A 87 4.41 -25.31 11.75
CA ILE A 87 3.37 -25.67 12.74
C ILE A 87 2.78 -27.05 12.41
N LEU A 88 2.42 -27.29 11.15
CA LEU A 88 1.86 -28.58 10.71
C LEU A 88 2.85 -29.73 10.91
N LYS A 89 4.14 -29.52 10.61
CA LYS A 89 5.20 -30.50 10.85
C LYS A 89 5.39 -30.80 12.33
N SER A 90 5.41 -29.76 13.18
CA SER A 90 5.54 -29.91 14.63
C SER A 90 4.36 -30.68 15.22
N ARG A 91 3.13 -30.38 14.75
CA ARG A 91 1.91 -31.10 15.14
C ARG A 91 1.93 -32.57 14.73
N ALA A 92 2.39 -32.86 13.51
CA ALA A 92 2.56 -34.23 13.02
C ALA A 92 3.63 -35.00 13.82
N ALA A 93 4.76 -34.35 14.14
CA ALA A 93 5.82 -34.94 14.97
C ALA A 93 5.37 -35.21 16.41
N ALA A 94 4.44 -34.41 16.95
CA ALA A 94 3.83 -34.60 18.25
C ALA A 94 2.75 -35.71 18.28
N GLY A 95 2.44 -36.36 17.16
CA GLY A 95 1.45 -37.44 17.09
C GLY A 95 0.00 -36.98 17.27
N ILE A 96 -0.28 -35.69 17.06
CA ILE A 96 -1.65 -35.14 17.11
C ILE A 96 -2.32 -35.42 15.76
N GLU A 97 -2.77 -36.65 15.56
CA GLU A 97 -3.59 -37.04 14.41
C GLU A 97 -5.06 -36.70 14.68
N GLY A 98 -5.64 -35.79 13.89
CA GLY A 98 -7.10 -35.60 13.88
C GLY A 98 -7.58 -34.16 13.76
N ASP A 99 -8.69 -34.08 13.03
CA ASP A 99 -9.60 -32.98 12.70
C ASP A 99 -9.99 -32.09 13.89
N ASN A 100 -9.07 -31.28 14.36
CA ASN A 100 -9.38 -30.04 15.08
C ASN A 100 -9.02 -28.90 14.14
N LEU A 101 -9.87 -28.67 13.14
CA LEU A 101 -10.04 -27.36 12.54
C LEU A 101 -10.61 -26.44 13.62
N VAL A 102 -9.76 -25.97 14.53
CA VAL A 102 -10.03 -24.72 15.23
C VAL A 102 -9.93 -23.67 14.14
N ARG A 103 -11.08 -23.28 13.59
CA ARG A 103 -11.14 -22.03 12.82
C ARG A 103 -10.59 -20.96 13.76
N PRO A 104 -9.94 -19.90 13.25
CA PRO A 104 -9.60 -18.72 14.07
C PRO A 104 -10.83 -18.10 14.78
N SER A 105 -12.04 -18.59 14.50
CA SER A 105 -13.32 -18.27 15.13
C SER A 105 -13.63 -19.03 16.44
N ASP A 106 -12.89 -20.09 16.79
CA ASP A 106 -13.22 -20.95 17.94
C ASP A 106 -12.37 -20.65 19.19
N VAL A 107 -11.44 -19.69 19.09
CA VAL A 107 -11.01 -18.96 20.28
C VAL A 107 -12.09 -17.91 20.50
N GLU A 108 -13.08 -18.21 21.36
CA GLU A 108 -13.89 -17.14 21.92
C GLU A 108 -12.91 -16.05 22.36
N PRO A 109 -12.96 -14.84 21.76
CA PRO A 109 -12.08 -13.78 22.21
C PRO A 109 -12.28 -13.67 23.71
N CYS A 110 -11.19 -13.63 24.48
CA CYS A 110 -11.24 -13.40 25.93
C CYS A 110 -11.93 -12.04 26.18
N ARG A 111 -13.26 -12.07 26.15
CA ARG A 111 -14.15 -10.92 26.21
C ARG A 111 -14.25 -10.55 27.66
N MET A 112 -13.23 -9.83 28.14
CA MET A 112 -13.15 -9.29 29.49
C MET A 112 -14.41 -8.47 29.85
N ASP A 113 -15.10 -7.91 28.85
CA ASP A 113 -16.38 -7.22 28.95
C ASP A 113 -17.55 -8.09 29.41
N GLN A 114 -17.47 -9.42 29.27
CA GLN A 114 -18.47 -10.36 29.80
C GLN A 114 -18.26 -10.68 31.28
N TRP A 115 -17.03 -10.55 31.78
CA TRP A 115 -16.64 -11.06 33.09
C TRP A 115 -16.37 -9.94 34.10
N ILE A 116 -15.98 -8.76 33.61
CA ILE A 116 -15.66 -7.60 34.43
C ILE A 116 -16.70 -6.52 34.15
N LYS A 117 -17.40 -6.11 35.20
CA LYS A 117 -18.29 -4.95 35.14
C LYS A 117 -17.45 -3.72 34.75
N PRO A 118 -17.79 -2.97 33.69
CA PRO A 118 -17.06 -1.75 33.33
C PRO A 118 -17.10 -0.72 34.47
N TYR A 119 -15.95 -0.13 34.78
CA TYR A 119 -15.85 0.96 35.75
C TYR A 119 -16.60 2.19 35.25
N LYS A 120 -17.40 2.80 36.13
CA LYS A 120 -18.12 4.05 35.85
C LYS A 120 -17.54 5.19 36.68
N MET A 121 -17.47 6.38 36.08
CA MET A 121 -16.95 7.57 36.74
C MET A 121 -17.81 7.92 37.98
N GLY A 122 -17.19 7.89 39.17
CA GLY A 122 -17.87 8.06 40.45
C GLY A 122 -18.01 6.77 41.28
N GLU A 123 -17.64 5.61 40.73
CA GLU A 123 -17.51 4.38 41.51
C GLU A 123 -16.20 4.36 42.33
N ASP A 124 -16.18 3.58 43.41
CA ASP A 124 -14.98 3.39 44.22
C ASP A 124 -13.96 2.54 43.43
N ILE A 125 -12.87 3.19 43.02
CA ILE A 125 -11.82 2.57 42.23
C ILE A 125 -11.10 1.45 42.99
N ALA A 126 -10.96 1.55 44.31
CA ALA A 126 -10.30 0.51 45.09
C ALA A 126 -11.17 -0.75 45.15
N LEU A 127 -12.49 -0.58 45.30
CA LEU A 127 -13.44 -1.69 45.28
C LEU A 127 -13.49 -2.37 43.90
N PHE A 128 -13.44 -1.57 42.82
CA PHE A 128 -13.36 -2.09 41.45
C PHE A 128 -12.11 -2.94 41.23
N LEU A 129 -10.93 -2.47 41.66
CA LEU A 129 -9.68 -3.20 41.50
C LEU A 129 -9.66 -4.53 42.28
N VAL A 130 -10.15 -4.55 43.52
CA VAL A 130 -10.27 -5.79 44.30
C VAL A 130 -11.23 -6.79 43.64
N HIS A 131 -12.33 -6.31 43.06
CA HIS A 131 -13.25 -7.18 42.32
C HIS A 131 -12.62 -7.72 41.04
N PHE A 132 -11.87 -6.88 40.32
CA PHE A 132 -11.13 -7.26 39.12
C PHE A 132 -10.09 -8.35 39.42
N GLU A 133 -9.24 -8.14 40.43
CA GLU A 133 -8.21 -9.11 40.84
C GLU A 133 -8.83 -10.46 41.21
N ARG A 134 -9.88 -10.47 42.05
CA ARG A 134 -10.60 -11.71 42.39
C ARG A 134 -11.21 -12.41 41.18
N THR A 135 -11.69 -11.65 40.20
CA THR A 135 -12.29 -12.20 38.97
C THR A 135 -11.22 -12.89 38.12
N CYS A 136 -10.04 -12.28 38.02
CA CYS A 136 -8.88 -12.85 37.33
C CYS A 136 -8.35 -14.11 38.04
N GLU A 137 -8.21 -14.06 39.37
CA GLU A 137 -7.75 -15.20 40.19
C GLU A 137 -8.73 -16.39 40.13
N SER A 138 -10.04 -16.12 40.22
CA SER A 138 -11.07 -17.17 40.22
C SER A 138 -11.16 -17.91 38.89
N ARG A 139 -10.72 -17.30 37.80
CA ARG A 139 -10.83 -17.86 36.45
C ARG A 139 -9.53 -18.41 35.88
N LYS A 140 -8.40 -18.34 36.61
CA LYS A 140 -7.06 -18.72 36.12
C LYS A 140 -6.85 -18.27 34.66
N ILE A 141 -7.13 -16.99 34.41
CA ILE A 141 -7.00 -16.44 33.06
C ILE A 141 -5.49 -16.35 32.76
N GLU A 142 -4.93 -17.40 32.19
CA GLU A 142 -3.65 -17.36 31.49
C GLU A 142 -3.90 -16.70 30.13
N CYS A 143 -3.73 -15.39 30.08
CA CYS A 143 -3.52 -14.72 28.80
C CYS A 143 -2.03 -14.89 28.44
N GLU A 144 -1.69 -15.92 27.68
CA GLU A 144 -0.45 -15.94 26.88
C GLU A 144 -0.59 -15.06 25.64
#